data_AF-A0AAU3V686-F1
#
_entry.id   AF-A0AAU3V686-F1
#
_cell.length_a   1.000
_cell.length_b   1.000
_cell.length_c   1.000
_cell.angle_alpha   90.00
_cell.angle_beta   90.00
_cell.angle_gamma   90.00
#
_symmetry.space_group_name_H-M   'P 1'
#
loop_
_entity.id
_entity.type
_entity.pdbx_description
1 polymer ?
#
loop_
_entity_poly.entity_id
_entity_poly.type
_entity_poly.pdbx_seq_one_letter_code
_entity_poly.pdbx_strand_id
1 'polypeptide(L)'
;MGDHFKVEVQDLDRLLKQLHDSQDDMRKALNALKDVGPKSTGSEALDNACDEFHDSWDNAIGKIADGTQQIEEKLKATKDNYEATEQAIRDAMTQGAAPKPTPSPSPEARPTAGAR
;
A
#
# COMPACT_ATOMS: atom_id res chain seq x y z
N MET A 1 -11.92 0.12 -15.00
CA MET A 1 -11.50 0.91 -13.81
C MET A 1 -10.39 0.22 -13.00
N GLY A 2 -10.34 -1.12 -12.87
CA GLY A 2 -9.31 -1.78 -12.07
C GLY A 2 -7.86 -1.76 -12.60
N ASP A 3 -7.65 -1.61 -13.91
CA ASP A 3 -6.29 -1.68 -14.49
C ASP A 3 -5.43 -0.44 -14.20
N HIS A 4 -6.01 0.76 -14.10
CA HIS A 4 -5.26 1.97 -13.75
C HIS A 4 -4.75 1.93 -12.30
N PHE A 5 -5.55 1.40 -11.36
CA PHE A 5 -5.16 1.29 -9.96
C PHE A 5 -4.03 0.28 -9.73
N LYS A 6 -3.97 -0.80 -10.50
CA LYS A 6 -2.85 -1.75 -10.43
C LYS A 6 -1.53 -1.10 -10.82
N VAL A 7 -1.55 -0.24 -11.85
CA VAL A 7 -0.35 0.50 -12.28
C VAL A 7 0.08 1.49 -11.20
N GLU A 8 -0.87 2.24 -10.61
CA GLU A 8 -0.55 3.19 -9.54
C GLU A 8 0.04 2.52 -8.30
N VAL A 9 -0.47 1.34 -7.91
CA VAL A 9 0.10 0.55 -6.80
C VAL A 9 1.53 0.08 -7.11
N GLN A 10 1.79 -0.38 -8.34
CA GLN A 10 3.14 -0.78 -8.75
C GLN A 10 4.13 0.38 -8.78
N ASP A 11 3.68 1.56 -9.22
CA ASP A 11 4.50 2.77 -9.24
C ASP A 11 4.82 3.27 -7.82
N LEU A 12 3.87 3.11 -6.88
CA LEU A 12 4.07 3.40 -5.46
C LEU A 12 5.05 2.44 -4.80
N ASP A 13 4.93 1.13 -5.04
CA ASP A 13 5.90 0.13 -4.56
C ASP A 13 7.31 0.44 -5.07
N ARG A 14 7.42 0.86 -6.34
CA ARG A 14 8.69 1.26 -6.93
C ARG A 14 9.26 2.52 -6.28
N LEU A 15 8.43 3.53 -6.03
CA LEU A 15 8.84 4.76 -5.36
C LEU A 15 9.35 4.48 -3.93
N LEU A 16 8.64 3.62 -3.20
CA LEU A 16 9.02 3.14 -1.88
C LEU A 16 10.39 2.46 -1.88
N LYS A 17 10.58 1.54 -2.83
CA LYS A 17 11.87 0.87 -3.01
C LYS A 17 12.99 1.86 -3.31
N GLN A 18 12.75 2.85 -4.17
CA GLN A 18 13.74 3.88 -4.48
C GLN A 18 14.09 4.76 -3.27
N LEU A 19 13.10 5.07 -2.41
CA LEU A 19 13.37 5.81 -1.17
C LEU A 19 14.20 4.99 -0.18
N HIS A 20 13.89 3.70 -0.01
CA HIS A 20 14.69 2.80 0.83
C HIS A 20 16.12 2.65 0.30
N ASP A 21 16.29 2.40 -1.00
CA ASP A 21 17.62 2.26 -1.61
C ASP A 21 18.43 3.57 -1.44
N SER A 22 17.79 4.74 -1.61
CA SER A 22 18.40 6.06 -1.36
C SER A 22 18.79 6.27 0.11
N GLN A 23 17.95 5.84 1.05
CA GLN A 23 18.23 5.87 2.49
C GLN A 23 19.49 5.06 2.83
N ASP A 24 19.57 3.83 2.31
CA ASP A 24 20.70 2.93 2.53
C ASP A 24 21.98 3.49 1.93
N ASP A 25 21.92 4.06 0.73
CA ASP A 25 23.08 4.66 0.09
C ASP A 25 23.58 5.91 0.83
N MET A 26 22.67 6.74 1.33
CA MET A 26 23.04 7.88 2.18
C MET A 26 23.68 7.42 3.50
N ARG A 27 23.16 6.37 4.15
CA ARG A 27 23.78 5.78 5.36
C ARG A 27 25.17 5.22 5.08
N LYS A 28 25.37 4.53 3.94
CA LYS A 28 26.69 4.05 3.54
C LYS A 28 27.67 5.21 3.32
N ALA A 29 27.22 6.30 2.69
CA ALA A 29 28.04 7.49 2.46
C ALA A 29 28.44 8.17 3.78
N LEU A 30 27.53 8.31 4.75
CA LEU A 30 27.83 8.86 6.08
C LEU A 30 28.83 7.99 6.86
N ASN A 31 28.66 6.67 6.82
CA ASN A 31 29.61 5.76 7.44
C ASN A 31 30.98 5.81 6.78
N ALA A 32 31.04 5.89 5.44
CA ALA A 32 32.31 6.08 4.74
C ALA A 32 32.98 7.42 5.09
N LEU A 33 32.20 8.50 5.27
CA LEU A 33 32.72 9.79 5.73
C LEU A 33 33.33 9.67 7.14
N LYS A 34 32.66 8.94 8.03
CA LYS A 34 33.14 8.64 9.39
C LYS A 34 34.42 7.81 9.39
N ASP A 35 34.57 6.88 8.45
CA ASP A 35 35.78 6.06 8.29
C ASP A 35 36.96 6.84 7.67
N VAL A 36 36.70 7.95 6.98
CA VAL A 36 37.72 8.84 6.41
C VAL A 36 38.19 9.90 7.42
N GLY A 37 37.32 10.34 8.35
CA GLY A 37 37.75 10.83 9.68
C GLY A 37 38.17 9.65 10.57
N PRO A 38 38.69 9.77 11.80
CA PRO A 38 39.37 10.83 12.55
C PRO A 38 40.92 10.61 12.59
N LYS A 39 41.48 9.82 11.66
CA LYS A 39 42.92 9.50 11.64
C LYS A 39 43.75 10.28 10.61
N SER A 40 43.11 11.05 9.71
CA SER A 40 43.81 11.65 8.55
C SER A 40 43.92 13.18 8.55
N THR A 41 43.04 13.91 9.24
CA THR A 41 42.88 15.36 9.08
C THR A 41 43.48 16.22 10.20
N GLY A 42 43.67 15.68 11.41
CA GLY A 42 44.47 16.30 12.47
C GLY A 42 43.91 17.57 13.13
N SER A 43 42.62 17.86 12.99
CA SER A 43 41.97 19.08 13.48
C SER A 43 40.73 18.76 14.31
N GLU A 44 40.78 18.98 15.63
CA GLU A 44 39.65 18.75 16.56
C GLU A 44 38.37 19.51 16.15
N ALA A 45 38.52 20.66 15.49
CA ALA A 45 37.37 21.44 15.00
C ALA A 45 36.71 20.80 13.78
N LEU A 46 37.49 20.16 12.90
CA LEU A 46 36.97 19.42 11.77
C LEU A 46 36.35 18.10 12.22
N ASP A 47 36.93 17.46 13.23
CA ASP A 47 36.41 16.23 13.81
C ASP A 47 35.03 16.46 14.47
N ASN A 48 34.88 17.51 15.29
CA ASN A 48 33.58 17.88 15.86
C ASN A 48 32.54 18.23 14.80
N ALA A 49 32.93 18.94 13.73
CA ALA A 49 32.01 19.29 12.66
C ALA A 49 31.57 18.06 11.85
N CYS A 50 32.44 17.07 11.66
CA CYS A 50 32.10 15.80 11.02
C CYS A 50 31.15 14.97 11.88
N ASP A 51 31.35 14.91 13.20
CA ASP A 51 30.46 14.20 14.12
C ASP A 51 29.08 14.86 14.18
N GLU A 52 29.01 16.18 14.31
CA GLU A 52 27.73 16.91 14.36
C GLU A 52 26.98 16.84 13.01
N PHE A 53 27.71 16.87 11.89
CA PHE A 53 27.14 16.63 10.57
C PHE A 53 26.57 15.22 10.46
N HIS A 54 27.29 14.21 10.96
CA HIS A 54 26.85 12.82 10.95
C HIS A 54 25.56 12.64 11.75
N ASP A 55 25.52 13.10 13.00
CA ASP A 55 24.37 12.93 13.88
C ASP A 55 23.12 13.64 13.34
N SER A 56 23.30 14.85 12.81
CA SER A 56 22.20 15.62 12.21
C SER A 56 21.65 14.92 10.96
N TRP A 57 22.53 14.40 10.11
CA TRP A 57 22.11 13.70 8.90
C TRP A 57 21.51 12.32 9.18
N ASP A 58 22.02 11.55 10.13
CA ASP A 58 21.40 10.27 10.51
C ASP A 58 19.99 10.49 11.07
N ASN A 59 19.79 11.56 11.87
CA ASN A 59 18.46 11.95 12.33
C ASN A 59 17.51 12.33 11.17
N ALA A 60 18.00 13.12 10.21
CA ALA A 60 17.21 13.51 9.04
C ALA A 60 16.82 12.30 8.17
N ILE A 61 17.76 11.38 7.96
CA ILE A 61 17.53 10.12 7.25
C ILE A 61 16.49 9.27 7.99
N GLY A 62 16.57 9.18 9.32
CA GLY A 62 15.57 8.50 10.15
C GLY A 62 14.16 9.07 9.93
N LYS A 63 14.02 10.40 9.98
CA LYS A 63 12.73 11.06 9.74
C LYS A 63 12.17 10.81 8.34
N ILE A 64 13.02 10.78 7.31
CA ILE A 64 12.61 10.46 5.94
C ILE A 64 12.10 9.02 5.88
N ALA A 65 12.78 8.08 6.54
CA ALA A 65 12.36 6.69 6.60
C ALA A 65 11.00 6.53 7.28
N ASP A 66 10.82 7.16 8.45
CA ASP A 66 9.56 7.13 9.19
C ASP A 66 8.40 7.72 8.37
N GLY A 67 8.65 8.82 7.66
CA GLY A 67 7.66 9.43 6.76
C GLY A 67 7.30 8.52 5.59
N THR A 68 8.28 7.81 5.04
CA THR A 68 8.10 6.85 3.93
C THR A 68 7.25 5.66 4.37
N GLN A 69 7.54 5.08 5.54
CA GLN A 69 6.77 3.99 6.11
C GLN A 69 5.31 4.39 6.35
N GLN A 70 5.07 5.60 6.89
CA GLN A 70 3.70 6.10 7.07
C GLN A 70 2.94 6.25 5.75
N ILE A 71 3.63 6.62 4.68
CA ILE A 71 3.02 6.70 3.34
C ILE A 71 2.67 5.30 2.84
N GLU A 72 3.57 4.33 3.00
CA GLU A 72 3.32 2.92 2.65
C GLU A 72 2.08 2.36 3.35
N GLU A 73 1.98 2.55 4.67
CA GLU A 73 0.86 2.06 5.47
C GLU A 73 -0.47 2.64 4.99
N LYS A 74 -0.50 3.95 4.70
CA LYS A 74 -1.72 4.63 4.22
C LYS A 74 -2.12 4.15 2.82
N LEU A 75 -1.16 3.91 1.94
CA LEU A 75 -1.41 3.40 0.61
C LEU A 75 -1.92 1.96 0.64
N LYS A 76 -1.32 1.12 1.49
CA LYS A 76 -1.79 -0.24 1.75
C LYS A 76 -3.23 -0.23 2.27
N ALA A 77 -3.54 0.60 3.26
CA ALA A 77 -4.90 0.75 3.78
C ALA A 77 -5.89 1.23 2.71
N THR A 78 -5.46 2.15 1.83
CA THR A 78 -6.29 2.64 0.73
C THR A 78 -6.59 1.53 -0.27
N LYS A 79 -5.57 0.73 -0.64
CA LYS A 79 -5.73 -0.44 -1.51
C LYS A 79 -6.68 -1.46 -0.88
N ASP A 80 -6.47 -1.83 0.38
CA ASP A 80 -7.28 -2.82 1.09
C ASP A 80 -8.75 -2.36 1.18
N ASN A 81 -9.00 -1.08 1.46
CA ASN A 81 -10.36 -0.51 1.45
C ASN A 81 -11.03 -0.58 0.08
N TYR A 82 -10.27 -0.34 -1.00
CA TYR A 82 -10.81 -0.40 -2.36
C TYR A 82 -11.12 -1.84 -2.78
N GLU A 83 -10.23 -2.79 -2.50
CA GLU A 83 -10.46 -4.21 -2.74
C GLU A 83 -11.68 -4.73 -1.95
N ALA A 84 -11.82 -4.33 -0.69
CA ALA A 84 -12.98 -4.64 0.13
C ALA A 84 -14.27 -4.03 -0.43
N THR A 85 -14.21 -2.78 -0.90
CA THR A 85 -15.35 -2.09 -1.53
C THR A 85 -15.78 -2.80 -2.80
N GLU A 86 -14.84 -3.15 -3.67
CA GLU A 86 -15.15 -3.88 -4.90
C GLU A 86 -15.66 -5.30 -4.64
N GLN A 87 -15.16 -5.97 -3.61
CA GLN A 87 -15.70 -7.26 -3.20
C GLN A 87 -17.14 -7.12 -2.72
N ALA A 88 -17.43 -6.12 -1.88
CA ALA A 88 -18.79 -5.84 -1.41
C ALA A 88 -19.75 -5.51 -2.56
N ILE A 89 -19.29 -4.76 -3.57
CA ILE A 89 -20.08 -4.47 -4.79
C ILE A 89 -20.35 -5.77 -5.56
N ARG A 90 -19.34 -6.61 -5.80
CA ARG A 90 -19.50 -7.91 -6.48
C ARG A 90 -20.47 -8.84 -5.74
N ASP A 91 -20.35 -8.92 -4.42
CA ASP A 91 -21.21 -9.73 -3.57
C ASP A 91 -22.66 -9.21 -3.62
N ALA A 92 -22.86 -7.90 -3.55
CA ALA A 92 -24.19 -7.29 -3.66
C ALA A 92 -24.83 -7.53 -5.05
N MET A 93 -24.05 -7.42 -6.13
CA MET A 93 -24.55 -7.68 -7.49
C MET A 93 -24.89 -9.15 -7.73
N THR A 94 -24.10 -10.08 -7.19
CA THR A 94 -24.36 -11.52 -7.30
C THR A 94 -25.55 -11.96 -6.44
N GLN A 95 -25.73 -11.38 -5.25
CA GLN A 95 -26.91 -11.62 -4.41
C GLN A 95 -28.18 -10.95 -4.97
N GLY A 96 -28.06 -9.80 -5.64
CA GLY A 96 -29.18 -9.12 -6.30
C GLY A 96 -29.63 -9.75 -7.63
N ALA A 97 -28.77 -10.56 -8.27
CA ALA A 97 -29.03 -11.19 -9.57
C ALA A 97 -29.67 -12.58 -9.50
N ALA A 98 -29.97 -13.11 -8.31
CA ALA A 98 -30.69 -14.37 -8.19
C ALA A 98 -32.12 -14.22 -8.77
N PRO A 99 -32.51 -14.95 -9.83
CA PRO A 99 -33.87 -14.90 -10.32
C PRO A 99 -34.79 -15.41 -9.22
N LYS A 100 -35.74 -14.58 -8.78
CA LYS A 100 -36.83 -15.04 -7.90
C LYS A 100 -37.48 -16.24 -8.59
N PRO A 101 -37.64 -17.40 -7.90
CA PRO A 101 -38.35 -18.52 -8.48
C PRO A 101 -39.79 -18.07 -8.71
N THR A 102 -40.17 -17.85 -9.97
CA THR A 102 -41.57 -17.69 -10.36
C THR A 102 -42.29 -18.97 -9.96
N PRO A 103 -43.36 -18.89 -9.14
CA PRO A 103 -44.13 -20.08 -8.81
C PRO A 103 -44.73 -20.63 -10.11
N SER A 104 -44.42 -21.89 -10.42
CA SER A 104 -45.08 -22.62 -11.49
C SER A 104 -46.59 -22.58 -11.27
N PRO A 105 -47.40 -22.28 -12.30
CA PRO A 105 -48.84 -22.39 -12.17
C PRO A 105 -49.18 -23.87 -11.94
N SER A 106 -49.76 -24.15 -10.77
CA SER A 106 -50.35 -25.46 -10.48
C SER A 106 -51.42 -25.78 -11.55
N PRO A 107 -51.51 -27.03 -12.02
CA PRO A 107 -52.51 -27.41 -13.01
C PRO A 107 -53.90 -27.23 -12.42
N GLU A 108 -54.70 -26.33 -13.01
CA GLU A 108 -56.12 -26.18 -12.73
C GLU A 108 -56.81 -27.55 -12.81
N ALA A 109 -57.43 -27.96 -11.71
CA ALA A 109 -58.29 -29.13 -11.68
C ALA A 109 -59.49 -28.85 -12.59
N ARG A 110 -59.53 -29.58 -13.72
CA ARG A 110 -60.61 -29.60 -14.70
C ARG A 110 -61.95 -29.85 -13.98
N PRO A 111 -63.00 -29.05 -14.19
CA PRO A 111 -64.27 -29.27 -13.52
C PRO A 111 -64.91 -30.55 -14.05
N THR A 112 -65.27 -31.46 -13.16
CA THR A 112 -66.06 -32.64 -13.49
C THR A 112 -67.47 -32.17 -13.85
N ALA A 113 -67.77 -32.17 -15.15
CA ALA A 113 -69.12 -31.95 -15.63
C ALA A 113 -70.00 -33.12 -15.17
N GLY A 114 -70.93 -32.82 -14.26
CA GLY A 114 -72.04 -33.71 -13.95
C GLY A 114 -73.00 -33.82 -15.14
N ALA A 115 -73.39 -35.04 -15.46
CA ALA A 115 -74.61 -35.39 -16.19
C ALA A 115 -74.94 -36.82 -15.73
N ARG A 116 -75.97 -36.98 -14.88
CA ARG A 116 -77.36 -37.33 -15.25
C ARG A 116 -77.46 -38.70 -15.92
#